data_AF-A0A7J6TFT1-F1
#
_entry.id   AF-A0A7J6TFT1-F1
#
_cell.length_a   1.000
_cell.length_b   1.000
_cell.length_c   1.000
_cell.angle_alpha   90.00
_cell.angle_beta   90.00
_cell.angle_gamma   90.00
#
_symmetry.space_group_name_H-M   'P 1'
#
loop_
_entity.id
_entity.type
_entity.pdbx_description
1 polymer ?
#
loop_
_entity_poly.entity_id
_entity_poly.type
_entity_poly.pdbx_seq_one_letter_code
_entity_poly.pdbx_strand_id
1 'polypeptide(L)'
;SSGHWVEASADKAAEKAARKKAKAAEKAARAAKAAEAKAARAAAAAAKQNASAKQHRKEVVIDILPEPVPDVEERRVAKTTPPPLGAVAHNLVKPGDAEKYYITTAINYTNGWAHIGHAYEAVAADSLARWNRVYGRDVEFSTGADEHGQKIAQKAESKGKTPKEICDIYASAFQALNQRLRISNDVYIRTTDERHIKTCQKLWEMANAKGDIYLDKYTGYYLVREERYVTDAEAKEWDYKDPSTGKPLTEMSEESYFFRMGKYQQKLIDHIKNHPDFIKPDQYRQQILARLEEPLRDLSCSRRTFSWGIPIPGSDDHVMYVWFDALTNYVSA
;
A
#
# COMPACT_ATOMS: atom_id res chain seq x y z
N SER A 1 -77.35 -22.21 25.68
CA SER A 1 -76.41 -21.89 26.78
C SER A 1 -74.95 -21.97 26.29
N SER A 2 -74.61 -21.26 25.21
CA SER A 2 -73.29 -21.34 24.55
C SER A 2 -72.40 -20.09 24.75
N GLY A 3 -72.70 -19.25 25.76
CA GLY A 3 -72.03 -17.97 25.99
C GLY A 3 -70.93 -17.95 27.05
N HIS A 4 -70.54 -19.07 27.67
CA HIS A 4 -69.56 -19.08 28.77
C HIS A 4 -68.22 -19.80 28.48
N TRP A 5 -68.03 -20.35 27.27
CA TRP A 5 -66.79 -21.06 26.91
C TRP A 5 -65.83 -20.28 26.01
N VAL A 6 -66.25 -19.15 25.44
CA VAL A 6 -65.42 -18.36 24.49
C VAL A 6 -64.55 -17.31 25.21
N GLU A 7 -65.04 -16.67 26.27
CA GLU A 7 -64.29 -15.65 27.01
C GLU A 7 -63.11 -16.24 27.82
N ALA A 8 -63.29 -17.39 28.48
CA ALA A 8 -62.22 -18.05 29.25
C ALA A 8 -61.04 -18.58 28.40
N SER A 9 -61.24 -18.73 27.09
CA SER A 9 -60.21 -19.16 26.13
C SER A 9 -59.33 -18.00 25.66
N ALA A 10 -59.94 -16.82 25.47
CA ALA A 10 -59.24 -15.60 25.05
C ALA A 10 -58.30 -15.07 26.15
N ASP A 11 -58.73 -15.10 27.41
CA ASP A 11 -57.93 -14.63 28.55
C ASP A 11 -56.68 -15.49 28.78
N LYS A 12 -56.79 -16.82 28.65
CA LYS A 12 -55.64 -17.74 28.74
C LYS A 12 -54.65 -17.55 27.59
N ALA A 13 -55.13 -17.19 26.40
CA ALA A 13 -54.27 -16.90 25.25
C ALA A 13 -53.50 -15.58 25.44
N ALA A 14 -54.16 -14.55 25.98
CA ALA A 14 -53.54 -13.26 26.30
C ALA A 14 -52.47 -13.38 27.39
N GLU A 15 -52.75 -14.13 28.46
CA GLU A 15 -51.78 -14.37 29.55
C GLU A 15 -50.53 -15.13 29.05
N LYS A 16 -50.72 -16.14 28.19
CA LYS A 16 -49.62 -16.89 27.58
C LYS A 16 -48.77 -16.02 26.65
N ALA A 17 -49.38 -15.11 25.90
CA ALA A 17 -48.69 -14.15 25.05
C ALA A 17 -47.87 -13.13 25.87
N ALA A 18 -48.45 -12.61 26.96
CA ALA A 18 -47.76 -11.70 27.88
C ALA A 18 -46.53 -12.37 28.53
N ARG A 19 -46.68 -13.61 28.98
CA ARG A 19 -45.58 -14.39 29.59
C ARG A 19 -44.46 -14.71 28.59
N LYS A 20 -44.79 -14.94 27.32
CA LYS A 20 -43.82 -15.13 26.23
C LYS A 20 -43.06 -13.84 25.92
N LYS A 21 -43.75 -12.69 25.91
CA LYS A 21 -43.15 -11.37 25.70
C LYS A 21 -42.21 -10.99 26.84
N ALA A 22 -42.58 -11.27 28.09
CA ALA A 22 -41.73 -11.05 29.26
C ALA A 22 -40.44 -11.88 29.21
N LYS A 23 -40.53 -13.18 28.87
CA LYS A 23 -39.34 -14.04 28.70
C LYS A 23 -38.43 -13.60 27.56
N ALA A 24 -38.99 -13.09 26.47
CA ALA A 24 -38.21 -12.55 25.35
C ALA A 24 -37.45 -11.27 25.76
N ALA A 25 -38.10 -10.38 26.52
CA ALA A 25 -37.47 -9.17 27.04
C ALA A 25 -36.32 -9.50 28.03
N GLU A 26 -36.51 -10.48 28.91
CA GLU A 26 -35.46 -10.92 29.84
C GLU A 26 -34.25 -11.52 29.11
N LYS A 27 -34.49 -12.32 28.06
CA LYS A 27 -33.43 -12.89 27.22
C LYS A 27 -32.65 -11.80 26.46
N ALA A 28 -33.35 -10.79 25.94
CA ALA A 28 -32.73 -9.64 25.28
C ALA A 28 -31.87 -8.82 26.26
N ALA A 29 -32.36 -8.58 27.49
CA ALA A 29 -31.60 -7.87 28.52
C ALA A 29 -30.32 -8.62 28.94
N ARG A 30 -30.38 -9.96 29.05
CA ARG A 30 -29.18 -10.78 29.31
C ARG A 30 -28.19 -10.74 28.16
N ALA A 31 -28.66 -10.76 26.92
CA ALA A 31 -27.79 -10.66 25.74
C ALA A 31 -27.09 -9.29 25.65
N ALA A 32 -27.81 -8.20 25.96
CA ALA A 32 -27.23 -6.86 26.01
C ALA A 32 -26.12 -6.74 27.06
N LYS A 33 -26.36 -7.23 28.29
CA LYS A 33 -25.32 -7.24 29.35
C LYS A 33 -24.10 -8.08 28.97
N ALA A 34 -24.29 -9.20 28.28
CA ALA A 34 -23.18 -10.03 27.81
C ALA A 34 -22.35 -9.33 26.72
N ALA A 35 -23.00 -8.60 25.80
CA ALA A 35 -22.33 -7.82 24.77
C ALA A 35 -21.51 -6.67 25.36
N GLU A 36 -22.06 -5.96 26.34
CA GLU A 36 -21.39 -4.86 27.04
C GLU A 36 -20.15 -5.35 27.82
N ALA A 37 -20.26 -6.49 28.52
CA ALA A 37 -19.12 -7.12 29.20
C ALA A 37 -18.03 -7.58 28.22
N LYS A 38 -18.40 -8.05 27.03
CA LYS A 38 -17.45 -8.43 25.97
C LYS A 38 -16.73 -7.21 25.39
N ALA A 39 -17.46 -6.11 25.17
CA ALA A 39 -16.89 -4.84 24.71
C ALA A 39 -15.90 -4.26 25.73
N ALA A 40 -16.26 -4.27 27.02
CA ALA A 40 -15.37 -3.80 28.10
C ALA A 40 -14.06 -4.61 28.18
N ARG A 41 -14.13 -5.94 28.02
CA ARG A 41 -12.94 -6.80 27.99
C ARG A 41 -12.05 -6.52 26.77
N ALA A 42 -12.64 -6.29 25.60
CA ALA A 42 -11.91 -5.95 24.40
C ALA A 42 -11.20 -4.58 24.54
N ALA A 43 -11.88 -3.58 25.10
CA ALA A 43 -11.28 -2.26 25.36
C ALA A 43 -10.12 -2.35 26.35
N ALA A 44 -10.25 -3.14 27.43
CA ALA A 44 -9.17 -3.36 28.39
C ALA A 44 -7.95 -4.08 27.78
N ALA A 45 -8.17 -5.02 26.87
CA ALA A 45 -7.10 -5.70 26.14
C ALA A 45 -6.36 -4.75 25.20
N ALA A 46 -7.09 -3.90 24.46
CA ALA A 46 -6.52 -2.89 23.57
C ALA A 46 -5.71 -1.83 24.35
N ALA A 47 -6.19 -1.41 25.52
CA ALA A 47 -5.47 -0.49 26.40
C ALA A 47 -4.13 -1.07 26.90
N LYS A 48 -4.10 -2.36 27.25
CA LYS A 48 -2.86 -3.06 27.65
C LYS A 48 -1.86 -3.20 26.49
N GLN A 49 -2.32 -3.49 25.28
CA GLN A 49 -1.46 -3.53 24.10
C GLN A 49 -0.85 -2.15 23.78
N ASN A 50 -1.65 -1.08 23.86
CA ASN A 50 -1.15 0.28 23.65
C ASN A 50 -0.16 0.76 24.72
N ALA A 51 -0.35 0.33 25.98
CA ALA A 51 0.60 0.62 27.06
C ALA A 51 1.95 -0.08 26.84
N SER A 52 1.92 -1.36 26.45
CA SER A 52 3.13 -2.14 26.08
C SER A 52 3.87 -1.52 24.89
N ALA A 53 3.14 -1.11 23.84
CA ALA A 53 3.73 -0.44 22.68
C ALA A 53 4.38 0.92 23.03
N LYS A 54 3.80 1.68 23.98
CA LYS A 54 4.41 2.91 24.50
C LYS A 54 5.68 2.65 25.32
N GLN A 55 5.72 1.53 26.05
CA GLN A 55 6.87 1.17 26.88
C GLN A 55 8.06 0.70 26.02
N HIS A 56 7.80 -0.07 24.95
CA HIS A 56 8.84 -0.45 23.98
C HIS A 56 9.40 0.72 23.17
N ARG A 57 8.68 1.84 23.01
CA ARG A 57 9.22 3.04 22.35
C ARG A 57 10.29 3.78 23.17
N LYS A 58 10.37 3.59 24.49
CA LYS A 58 11.32 4.32 25.35
C LYS A 58 12.71 3.70 25.44
N GLU A 59 12.89 2.47 24.99
CA GLU A 59 14.17 1.73 25.08
C GLU A 59 14.72 1.28 23.72
N VAL A 60 14.28 1.89 22.62
CA VAL A 60 15.05 1.79 21.38
C VAL A 60 16.23 2.75 21.50
N VAL A 61 17.31 2.26 22.11
CA VAL A 61 18.64 2.79 21.82
C VAL A 61 18.77 2.66 20.31
N ILE A 62 18.67 3.79 19.61
CA ILE A 62 19.10 3.88 18.23
C ILE A 62 20.61 3.66 18.33
N ASP A 63 21.03 2.42 18.17
CA ASP A 63 22.39 2.11 17.75
C ASP A 63 22.56 2.96 16.50
N ILE A 64 23.28 4.08 16.65
CA ILE A 64 23.38 5.12 15.64
C ILE A 64 23.76 4.38 14.37
N LEU A 65 22.86 4.39 13.37
CA LEU A 65 23.15 3.78 12.09
C LEU A 65 24.52 4.34 11.68
N PRO A 66 25.50 3.47 11.37
CA PRO A 66 26.84 3.94 11.07
C PRO A 66 26.75 5.06 10.05
N GLU A 67 27.65 6.04 10.17
CA GLU A 67 27.69 7.18 9.25
C GLU A 67 27.53 6.68 7.81
N PRO A 68 26.71 7.37 6.98
CA PRO A 68 26.53 6.99 5.59
C PRO A 68 27.90 6.76 4.97
N VAL A 69 28.16 5.54 4.51
CA VAL A 69 29.45 5.25 3.87
C VAL A 69 29.49 6.12 2.61
N PRO A 70 30.50 7.00 2.42
CA PRO A 70 30.48 8.07 1.42
C PRO A 70 30.46 7.66 -0.07
N ASP A 71 30.09 6.43 -0.38
CA ASP A 71 30.18 5.88 -1.73
C ASP A 71 29.09 4.84 -1.97
N VAL A 72 27.86 5.33 -2.09
CA VAL A 72 26.69 4.51 -2.43
C VAL A 72 26.20 4.74 -3.86
N GLU A 73 26.74 5.74 -4.57
CA GLU A 73 26.47 5.96 -6.00
C GLU A 73 27.23 4.99 -6.91
N GLU A 74 28.41 4.49 -6.52
CA GLU A 74 29.25 3.67 -7.40
C GLU A 74 29.25 2.16 -7.12
N ARG A 75 28.42 1.66 -6.19
CA ARG A 75 28.23 0.21 -6.05
C ARG A 75 27.30 -0.36 -7.12
N ARG A 76 27.73 -0.31 -8.39
CA ARG A 76 27.83 -1.59 -9.08
C ARG A 76 28.81 -2.41 -8.25
N VAL A 77 28.31 -3.29 -7.37
CA VAL A 77 29.18 -4.33 -6.81
C VAL A 77 29.90 -4.91 -8.01
N ALA A 78 31.22 -4.66 -8.14
CA ALA A 78 31.95 -4.93 -9.38
C ALA A 78 31.54 -6.31 -9.83
N LYS A 79 30.77 -6.41 -10.94
CA LYS A 79 29.93 -7.59 -11.31
C LYS A 79 30.65 -8.79 -10.75
N THR A 80 30.19 -9.30 -9.58
CA THR A 80 31.04 -10.22 -8.83
C THR A 80 31.33 -11.32 -9.81
N THR A 81 32.59 -11.48 -10.21
CA THR A 81 32.96 -12.58 -11.09
C THR A 81 32.47 -13.78 -10.30
N PRO A 82 31.44 -14.50 -10.80
CA PRO A 82 30.77 -15.50 -9.98
C PRO A 82 31.88 -16.40 -9.43
N PRO A 83 31.86 -16.69 -8.11
CA PRO A 83 32.95 -17.44 -7.49
C PRO A 83 33.23 -18.64 -8.41
N PRO A 84 34.49 -18.83 -8.85
CA PRO A 84 34.83 -19.80 -9.88
C PRO A 84 34.16 -21.09 -9.45
N LEU A 85 33.24 -21.58 -10.29
CA LEU A 85 32.29 -22.63 -9.97
C LEU A 85 33.00 -23.73 -9.20
N GLY A 86 32.91 -23.67 -7.88
CA GLY A 86 33.54 -24.62 -6.99
C GLY A 86 32.78 -25.91 -7.17
N ALA A 87 33.31 -26.80 -8.01
CA ALA A 87 32.91 -28.19 -8.21
C ALA A 87 31.51 -28.50 -8.78
N VAL A 88 30.56 -27.56 -8.95
CA VAL A 88 29.18 -27.94 -9.38
C VAL A 88 28.85 -27.71 -10.86
N ALA A 89 29.62 -26.91 -11.60
CA ALA A 89 29.34 -26.71 -13.03
C ALA A 89 30.62 -26.66 -13.85
N HIS A 90 31.21 -27.82 -14.08
CA HIS A 90 32.31 -27.96 -15.02
C HIS A 90 31.89 -27.77 -16.50
N ASN A 91 30.74 -27.17 -16.85
CA ASN A 91 30.32 -27.19 -18.27
C ASN A 91 29.44 -26.09 -18.94
N LEU A 92 28.76 -25.11 -18.35
CA LEU A 92 27.51 -24.68 -19.05
C LEU A 92 27.22 -23.25 -19.52
N VAL A 93 28.00 -22.19 -19.28
CA VAL A 93 27.63 -20.87 -19.88
C VAL A 93 28.85 -20.00 -20.19
N LYS A 94 29.01 -19.56 -21.44
CA LYS A 94 30.01 -18.55 -21.81
C LYS A 94 29.57 -17.17 -21.28
N PRO A 95 30.47 -16.29 -20.83
CA PRO A 95 30.13 -14.91 -20.50
C PRO A 95 29.46 -14.22 -21.71
N GLY A 96 28.14 -14.00 -21.65
CA GLY A 96 27.31 -13.51 -22.76
C GLY A 96 26.10 -14.39 -23.10
N ASP A 97 26.15 -15.68 -22.78
CA ASP A 97 25.07 -16.65 -23.02
C ASP A 97 24.18 -16.85 -21.77
N ALA A 98 24.45 -16.14 -20.67
CA ALA A 98 23.74 -16.28 -19.41
C ALA A 98 22.31 -15.73 -19.50
N GLU A 99 21.35 -16.53 -19.06
CA GLU A 99 19.96 -16.10 -18.91
C GLU A 99 19.91 -14.91 -17.94
N LYS A 100 19.28 -13.81 -18.35
CA LYS A 100 19.09 -12.63 -17.51
C LYS A 100 18.02 -12.89 -16.46
N TYR A 101 18.26 -12.43 -15.25
CA TYR A 101 17.30 -12.53 -14.15
C TYR A 101 17.19 -11.21 -13.41
N TYR A 102 16.02 -10.57 -13.53
CA TYR A 102 15.74 -9.31 -12.84
C TYR A 102 14.83 -9.57 -11.63
N ILE A 103 15.23 -9.07 -10.47
CA ILE A 103 14.46 -9.17 -9.23
C ILE A 103 14.46 -7.82 -8.53
N THR A 104 13.32 -7.49 -7.92
CA THR A 104 13.10 -6.20 -7.26
C THR A 104 12.52 -6.38 -5.87
N THR A 105 12.79 -5.45 -4.95
CA THR A 105 11.91 -5.20 -3.80
C THR A 105 10.95 -4.07 -4.14
N ALA A 106 9.93 -3.86 -3.32
CA ALA A 106 9.31 -2.55 -3.19
C ALA A 106 10.37 -1.49 -2.80
N ILE A 107 10.16 -0.25 -3.23
CA ILE A 107 10.96 0.90 -2.79
C ILE A 107 10.42 1.45 -1.47
N ASN A 108 11.32 1.84 -0.56
CA ASN A 108 10.97 2.17 0.81
C ASN A 108 10.50 3.63 0.93
N TYR A 109 9.33 3.86 1.53
CA TYR A 109 8.81 5.21 1.69
C TYR A 109 9.62 6.02 2.71
N THR A 110 10.16 7.16 2.30
CA THR A 110 11.08 8.01 3.10
C THR A 110 10.36 8.92 4.11
N ASN A 111 9.34 8.38 4.77
CA ASN A 111 8.62 9.08 5.83
C ASN A 111 8.87 8.46 7.22
N GLY A 112 9.78 7.51 7.36
CA GLY A 112 9.97 6.76 8.60
C GLY A 112 11.29 6.00 8.62
N TRP A 113 11.68 5.55 9.82
CA TRP A 113 12.88 4.74 10.00
C TRP A 113 12.67 3.32 9.46
N ALA A 114 13.79 2.71 9.04
CA ALA A 114 13.82 1.32 8.65
C ALA A 114 13.37 0.39 9.80
N HIS A 115 12.79 -0.76 9.45
CA HIS A 115 12.16 -1.68 10.38
C HIS A 115 12.12 -3.08 9.79
N ILE A 116 11.62 -4.05 10.56
CA ILE A 116 11.65 -5.48 10.19
C ILE A 116 10.97 -5.79 8.85
N GLY A 117 9.91 -5.08 8.47
CA GLY A 117 9.27 -5.24 7.15
C GLY A 117 10.24 -5.01 5.98
N HIS A 118 10.98 -3.89 5.99
CA HIS A 118 12.00 -3.58 4.99
C HIS A 118 13.13 -4.63 4.98
N ALA A 119 13.57 -5.05 6.16
CA ALA A 119 14.61 -6.08 6.30
C ALA A 119 14.17 -7.43 5.72
N TYR A 120 12.92 -7.84 5.99
CA TYR A 120 12.37 -9.11 5.55
C TYR A 120 12.36 -9.22 4.02
N GLU A 121 11.81 -8.20 3.34
CA GLU A 121 11.74 -8.19 1.88
C GLU A 121 13.13 -8.16 1.25
N ALA A 122 14.04 -7.33 1.78
CA ALA A 122 15.41 -7.25 1.30
C ALA A 122 16.14 -8.61 1.41
N VAL A 123 16.04 -9.29 2.55
CA VAL A 123 16.66 -10.62 2.76
C VAL A 123 16.04 -11.69 1.85
N ALA A 124 14.71 -11.67 1.67
CA ALA A 124 14.02 -12.62 0.81
C ALA A 124 14.44 -12.46 -0.67
N ALA A 125 14.44 -11.22 -1.17
CA ALA A 125 14.89 -10.92 -2.52
C ALA A 125 16.38 -11.22 -2.72
N ASP A 126 17.22 -10.88 -1.74
CA ASP A 126 18.66 -11.17 -1.76
C ASP A 126 18.95 -12.67 -1.82
N SER A 127 18.19 -13.49 -1.08
CA SER A 127 18.33 -14.94 -1.12
C SER A 127 18.05 -15.51 -2.51
N LEU A 128 17.02 -14.99 -3.19
CA LEU A 128 16.69 -15.37 -4.57
C LEU A 128 17.73 -14.86 -5.57
N ALA A 129 18.19 -13.62 -5.42
CA ALA A 129 19.23 -13.06 -6.27
C ALA A 129 20.51 -13.90 -6.18
N ARG A 130 20.97 -14.21 -4.97
CA ARG A 130 22.15 -15.06 -4.73
C ARG A 130 21.98 -16.46 -5.29
N TRP A 131 20.83 -17.08 -5.10
CA TRP A 131 20.54 -18.40 -5.69
C TRP A 131 20.70 -18.39 -7.21
N ASN A 132 20.11 -17.39 -7.89
CA ASN A 132 20.21 -17.27 -9.35
C ASN A 132 21.64 -16.97 -9.82
N ARG A 133 22.41 -16.18 -9.05
CA ARG A 133 23.85 -15.97 -9.34
C ARG A 133 24.65 -17.26 -9.19
N VAL A 134 24.40 -18.05 -8.15
CA VAL A 134 25.04 -19.37 -7.95
C VAL A 134 24.66 -20.34 -9.09
N TYR A 135 23.42 -20.27 -9.57
CA TYR A 135 22.95 -21.03 -10.72
C TYR A 135 23.58 -20.59 -12.06
N GLY A 136 24.30 -19.47 -12.09
CA GLY A 136 25.02 -18.97 -13.27
C GLY A 136 24.24 -17.97 -14.14
N ARG A 137 23.16 -17.37 -13.63
CA ARG A 137 22.40 -16.33 -14.35
C ARG A 137 23.05 -14.94 -14.22
N ASP A 138 22.85 -14.07 -15.22
CA ASP A 138 23.21 -12.64 -15.13
C ASP A 138 22.10 -11.94 -14.36
N VAL A 139 22.32 -11.74 -13.06
CA VAL A 139 21.32 -11.20 -12.13
C VAL A 139 21.46 -9.70 -12.00
N GLU A 140 20.33 -9.00 -12.07
CA GLU A 140 20.19 -7.61 -11.64
C GLU A 140 19.15 -7.56 -10.51
N PHE A 141 19.59 -7.12 -9.34
CA PHE A 141 18.76 -6.97 -8.15
C PHE A 141 18.60 -5.49 -7.79
N SER A 142 17.39 -4.95 -7.98
CA SER A 142 17.06 -3.56 -7.66
C SER A 142 16.25 -3.42 -6.37
N THR A 143 16.61 -2.43 -5.56
CA THR A 143 15.85 -1.95 -4.40
C THR A 143 15.93 -0.43 -4.37
N GLY A 144 15.30 0.25 -3.42
CA GLY A 144 15.35 1.71 -3.43
C GLY A 144 14.50 2.43 -2.41
N ALA A 145 14.26 3.71 -2.70
CA ALA A 145 13.51 4.65 -1.87
C ALA A 145 12.44 5.39 -2.70
N ASP A 146 11.23 5.45 -2.14
CA ASP A 146 10.14 6.30 -2.61
C ASP A 146 10.16 7.63 -1.85
N GLU A 147 10.34 8.70 -2.59
CA GLU A 147 10.78 9.99 -2.09
C GLU A 147 9.82 11.14 -2.38
N HIS A 148 8.65 10.88 -2.96
CA HIS A 148 7.67 11.93 -3.27
C HIS A 148 6.40 11.85 -2.44
N GLY A 149 5.64 12.95 -2.41
CA GLY A 149 4.33 13.01 -1.79
C GLY A 149 4.21 13.93 -0.57
N GLN A 150 2.96 14.25 -0.24
CA GLN A 150 2.57 15.23 0.77
C GLN A 150 3.17 14.97 2.17
N LYS A 151 3.24 13.71 2.61
CA LYS A 151 3.71 13.35 3.95
C LYS A 151 5.19 13.70 4.17
N ILE A 152 6.00 13.62 3.11
CA ILE A 152 7.42 13.99 3.17
C ILE A 152 7.54 15.51 3.25
N ALA A 153 6.77 16.25 2.43
CA ALA A 153 6.70 17.70 2.46
C ALA A 153 6.31 18.24 3.86
N GLN A 154 5.22 17.73 4.44
CA GLN A 154 4.77 18.11 5.78
C GLN A 154 5.81 17.82 6.87
N LYS A 155 6.51 16.68 6.76
CA LYS A 155 7.57 16.32 7.69
C LYS A 155 8.76 17.28 7.60
N ALA A 156 9.14 17.64 6.37
CA ALA A 156 10.21 18.58 6.11
C ALA A 156 9.91 19.95 6.73
N GLU A 157 8.70 20.47 6.50
CA GLU A 157 8.20 21.70 7.10
C GLU A 157 8.25 21.66 8.63
N SER A 158 7.75 20.58 9.25
CA SER A 158 7.77 20.42 10.73
C SER A 158 9.17 20.41 11.35
N LYS A 159 10.20 20.17 10.52
CA LYS A 159 11.60 20.09 10.93
C LYS A 159 12.43 21.28 10.43
N GLY A 160 11.82 22.26 9.75
CA GLY A 160 12.55 23.36 9.12
C GLY A 160 13.58 22.90 8.08
N LYS A 161 13.27 21.82 7.34
CA LYS A 161 14.12 21.22 6.31
C LYS A 161 13.42 21.24 4.96
N THR A 162 14.20 21.08 3.90
CA THR A 162 13.67 20.76 2.57
C THR A 162 13.20 19.30 2.50
N PRO A 163 12.22 18.96 1.64
CA PRO A 163 11.82 17.58 1.43
C PRO A 163 12.98 16.66 1.04
N LYS A 164 13.87 17.13 0.16
CA LYS A 164 15.06 16.37 -0.26
C LYS A 164 15.97 16.00 0.91
N GLU A 165 16.23 16.92 1.84
CA GLU A 165 17.01 16.61 3.04
C GLU A 165 16.36 15.52 3.90
N ILE A 166 15.03 15.48 3.99
CA ILE A 166 14.32 14.41 4.69
C ILE A 166 14.50 13.07 3.96
N CYS A 167 14.36 13.06 2.64
CA CYS A 167 14.58 11.88 1.81
C CYS A 167 16.02 11.35 1.96
N ASP A 168 17.02 12.22 1.87
CA ASP A 168 18.44 11.85 1.99
C ASP A 168 18.75 11.18 3.33
N ILE A 169 18.16 11.66 4.45
CA ILE A 169 18.31 11.04 5.78
C ILE A 169 17.76 9.61 5.80
N TYR A 170 16.52 9.42 5.33
CA TYR A 170 15.86 8.11 5.41
C TYR A 170 16.41 7.12 4.37
N ALA A 171 16.71 7.57 3.15
CA ALA A 171 17.39 6.76 2.13
C ALA A 171 18.74 6.26 2.64
N SER A 172 19.53 7.11 3.31
CA SER A 172 20.80 6.70 3.92
C SER A 172 20.58 5.63 5.00
N ALA A 173 19.52 5.75 5.79
CA ALA A 173 19.20 4.77 6.82
C ALA A 173 18.81 3.40 6.25
N PHE A 174 18.05 3.37 5.15
CA PHE A 174 17.72 2.12 4.44
C PHE A 174 18.97 1.48 3.82
N GLN A 175 19.86 2.28 3.23
CA GLN A 175 21.13 1.79 2.69
C GLN A 175 22.04 1.23 3.79
N ALA A 176 22.12 1.90 4.95
CA ALA A 176 22.85 1.39 6.12
C ALA A 176 22.27 0.06 6.63
N LEU A 177 20.94 -0.09 6.65
CA LEU A 177 20.29 -1.35 6.98
C LEU A 177 20.69 -2.46 5.99
N ASN A 178 20.60 -2.19 4.68
CA ASN A 178 21.00 -3.14 3.64
C ASN A 178 22.46 -3.57 3.78
N GLN A 179 23.36 -2.63 4.07
CA GLN A 179 24.77 -2.91 4.33
C GLN A 179 24.96 -3.80 5.58
N ARG A 180 24.26 -3.50 6.68
CA ARG A 180 24.33 -4.30 7.93
C ARG A 180 23.82 -5.72 7.74
N LEU A 181 22.79 -5.89 6.90
CA LEU A 181 22.23 -7.19 6.51
C LEU A 181 23.02 -7.88 5.38
N ARG A 182 24.05 -7.22 4.83
CA ARG A 182 24.86 -7.70 3.70
C ARG A 182 24.03 -8.02 2.46
N ILE A 183 23.03 -7.20 2.20
CA ILE A 183 22.22 -7.29 0.98
C ILE A 183 23.12 -6.98 -0.24
N SER A 184 22.95 -7.77 -1.29
CA SER A 184 23.72 -7.73 -2.53
C SER A 184 22.91 -7.17 -3.70
N ASN A 185 22.14 -6.11 -3.46
CA ASN A 185 21.47 -5.39 -4.54
C ASN A 185 22.53 -4.72 -5.46
N ASP A 186 22.25 -4.76 -6.76
CA ASP A 186 23.09 -4.15 -7.81
C ASP A 186 22.70 -2.70 -8.07
N VAL A 187 21.44 -2.36 -7.81
CA VAL A 187 20.88 -1.02 -7.99
C VAL A 187 20.19 -0.57 -6.71
N TYR A 188 20.39 0.69 -6.32
CA TYR A 188 19.60 1.37 -5.30
C TYR A 188 18.97 2.61 -5.94
N ILE A 189 17.72 2.50 -6.39
CA ILE A 189 17.02 3.59 -7.09
C ILE A 189 16.39 4.57 -6.10
N ARG A 190 16.48 5.86 -6.38
CA ARG A 190 15.73 6.90 -5.66
C ARG A 190 14.77 7.58 -6.62
N THR A 191 13.52 7.81 -6.22
CA THR A 191 12.57 8.47 -7.14
C THR A 191 12.90 9.94 -7.41
N THR A 192 13.81 10.55 -6.65
CA THR A 192 14.36 11.89 -6.97
C THR A 192 15.49 11.86 -8.01
N ASP A 193 15.95 10.69 -8.46
CA ASP A 193 17.01 10.58 -9.47
C ASP A 193 16.54 11.11 -10.83
N GLU A 194 17.39 11.88 -11.51
CA GLU A 194 17.06 12.50 -12.80
C GLU A 194 16.67 11.46 -13.87
N ARG A 195 17.32 10.29 -13.87
CA ARG A 195 16.97 9.17 -14.76
C ARG A 195 15.54 8.72 -14.52
N HIS A 196 15.14 8.53 -13.27
CA HIS A 196 13.80 8.07 -12.93
C HIS A 196 12.74 9.12 -13.32
N ILE A 197 12.99 10.39 -13.01
CA ILE A 197 12.13 11.52 -13.39
C ILE A 197 11.87 11.52 -14.91
N LYS A 198 12.94 11.39 -15.71
CA LYS A 198 12.83 11.33 -17.18
C LYS A 198 12.05 10.11 -17.65
N THR A 199 12.23 8.95 -17.04
CA THR A 199 11.48 7.73 -17.38
C THR A 199 9.99 7.88 -17.07
N CYS A 200 9.63 8.46 -15.93
CA CYS A 200 8.25 8.77 -15.56
C CYS A 200 7.60 9.73 -16.55
N GLN A 201 8.28 10.82 -16.89
CA GLN A 201 7.84 11.77 -17.91
C GLN A 201 7.65 11.10 -19.26
N LYS A 202 8.56 10.20 -19.65
CA LYS A 202 8.44 9.49 -20.92
C LYS A 202 7.24 8.53 -20.93
N LEU A 203 7.02 7.78 -19.86
CA LEU A 203 5.88 6.88 -19.74
C LEU A 203 4.56 7.67 -19.77
N TRP A 204 4.54 8.84 -19.13
CA TRP A 204 3.39 9.75 -19.16
C TRP A 204 3.06 10.20 -20.57
N GLU A 205 4.04 10.72 -21.32
CA GLU A 205 3.87 11.13 -22.71
C GLU A 205 3.31 9.98 -23.57
N MET A 206 3.83 8.77 -23.40
CA MET A 206 3.36 7.59 -24.15
C MET A 206 1.91 7.24 -23.83
N ALA A 207 1.54 7.25 -22.54
CA ALA A 207 0.16 6.98 -22.11
C ALA A 207 -0.81 8.08 -22.58
N ASN A 208 -0.38 9.34 -22.52
CA ASN A 208 -1.16 10.48 -23.01
C ASN A 208 -1.35 10.43 -24.53
N ALA A 209 -0.30 10.18 -25.31
CA ALA A 209 -0.36 10.05 -26.76
C ALA A 209 -1.27 8.90 -27.22
N LYS A 210 -1.42 7.86 -26.39
CA LYS A 210 -2.33 6.72 -26.63
C LYS A 210 -3.79 7.01 -26.23
N GLY A 211 -4.06 8.17 -25.65
CA GLY A 211 -5.38 8.56 -25.14
C GLY A 211 -5.79 7.83 -23.86
N ASP A 212 -4.83 7.26 -23.13
CA ASP A 212 -5.07 6.57 -21.86
C ASP A 212 -5.08 7.53 -20.67
N ILE A 213 -4.57 8.75 -20.85
CA ILE A 213 -4.66 9.82 -19.87
C ILE A 213 -5.66 10.87 -20.36
N TYR A 214 -6.51 11.36 -19.47
CA TYR A 214 -7.42 12.46 -19.75
C TYR A 214 -7.57 13.33 -18.51
N LEU A 215 -7.85 14.62 -18.70
CA LEU A 215 -8.15 15.54 -17.63
C LEU A 215 -9.65 15.47 -17.32
N ASP A 216 -9.98 15.32 -16.04
CA ASP A 216 -11.36 15.35 -15.57
C ASP A 216 -11.41 15.87 -14.13
N LYS A 217 -12.61 16.03 -13.58
CA LYS A 217 -12.79 16.45 -12.20
C LYS A 217 -13.24 15.28 -11.35
N TYR A 218 -12.44 14.96 -10.32
CA TYR A 218 -12.89 14.08 -9.26
C TYR A 218 -13.91 14.83 -8.41
N THR A 219 -15.19 14.54 -8.60
CA THR A 219 -16.26 15.07 -7.74
C THR A 219 -16.69 13.97 -6.77
N GLY A 220 -16.57 14.25 -5.47
CA GLY A 220 -16.92 13.29 -4.43
C GLY A 220 -17.37 13.97 -3.14
N TYR A 221 -18.11 13.23 -2.33
CA TYR A 221 -18.53 13.70 -1.01
C TYR A 221 -17.35 13.62 -0.05
N TYR A 222 -17.02 14.75 0.56
CA TYR A 222 -15.91 14.92 1.47
C TYR A 222 -16.42 15.13 2.90
N LEU A 223 -15.91 14.31 3.80
CA LEU A 223 -16.15 14.43 5.23
C LEU A 223 -15.09 15.35 5.82
N VAL A 224 -15.40 16.65 5.88
CA VAL A 224 -14.48 17.72 6.30
C VAL A 224 -13.79 17.42 7.62
N ARG A 225 -14.50 16.84 8.59
CA ARG A 225 -13.94 16.52 9.91
C ARG A 225 -12.86 15.43 9.87
N GLU A 226 -12.99 14.47 8.97
CA GLU A 226 -12.07 13.34 8.83
C GLU A 226 -11.10 13.51 7.66
N GLU A 227 -11.19 14.64 6.96
CA GLU A 227 -10.39 14.98 5.78
C GLU A 227 -10.38 13.88 4.72
N ARG A 228 -11.52 13.21 4.54
CA ARG A 228 -11.66 11.98 3.74
C ARG A 228 -12.78 12.10 2.72
N TYR A 229 -12.52 11.60 1.50
CA TYR A 229 -13.58 11.28 0.55
C TYR A 229 -14.36 10.04 0.98
N VAL A 230 -15.68 10.18 1.00
CA VAL A 230 -16.66 9.16 1.29
C VAL A 230 -17.02 8.46 -0.01
N THR A 231 -17.04 7.13 -0.02
CA THR A 231 -17.45 6.38 -1.22
C THR A 231 -18.92 6.63 -1.54
N ASP A 232 -19.33 6.45 -2.80
CA ASP A 232 -20.74 6.62 -3.19
C ASP A 232 -21.68 5.70 -2.38
N ALA A 233 -21.19 4.52 -1.97
CA ALA A 233 -21.92 3.58 -1.14
C ALA A 233 -22.11 4.09 0.29
N GLU A 234 -21.03 4.55 0.94
CA GLU A 234 -21.09 5.15 2.28
C GLU A 234 -21.92 6.44 2.28
N ALA A 235 -21.76 7.30 1.26
CA ALA A 235 -22.52 8.54 1.16
C ALA A 235 -24.02 8.27 1.05
N LYS A 236 -24.42 7.25 0.28
CA LYS A 236 -25.83 6.79 0.23
C LYS A 236 -26.30 6.19 1.55
N GLU A 237 -25.47 5.38 2.21
CA GLU A 237 -25.79 4.79 3.51
C GLU A 237 -26.05 5.86 4.57
N TRP A 238 -25.32 6.99 4.51
CA TRP A 238 -25.46 8.09 5.45
C TRP A 238 -26.43 9.19 5.02
N ASP A 239 -27.25 8.96 3.98
CA ASP A 239 -28.16 9.97 3.42
C ASP A 239 -27.44 11.30 3.11
N TYR A 240 -26.21 11.19 2.59
CA TYR A 240 -25.30 12.29 2.26
C TYR A 240 -25.02 13.24 3.43
N LYS A 241 -25.08 12.74 4.67
CA LYS A 241 -24.78 13.52 5.88
C LYS A 241 -23.66 12.87 6.68
N ASP A 242 -22.89 13.68 7.40
CA ASP A 242 -21.95 13.20 8.42
C ASP A 242 -22.76 12.45 9.50
N PRO A 243 -22.52 11.14 9.71
CA PRO A 243 -23.30 10.34 10.66
C PRO A 243 -23.15 10.80 12.12
N SER A 244 -22.13 11.60 12.41
CA SER A 244 -21.87 12.13 13.75
C SER A 244 -22.48 13.50 13.99
N THR A 245 -22.54 14.36 12.97
CA THR A 245 -23.01 15.75 13.13
C THR A 245 -24.34 16.03 12.45
N GLY A 246 -24.83 15.12 11.60
CA GLY A 246 -26.04 15.27 10.79
C GLY A 246 -25.94 16.36 9.71
N LYS A 247 -24.75 16.94 9.50
CA LYS A 247 -24.53 17.99 8.50
C LYS A 247 -24.35 17.35 7.12
N PRO A 248 -24.80 17.98 6.02
CA PRO A 248 -24.52 17.49 4.68
C PRO A 248 -23.01 17.30 4.44
N LEU A 249 -22.64 16.20 3.79
CA LEU A 249 -21.28 15.99 3.29
C LEU A 249 -20.96 17.09 2.27
N THR A 250 -19.72 17.55 2.24
CA THR A 250 -19.31 18.62 1.32
C THR A 250 -18.94 18.01 -0.01
N GLU A 251 -19.63 18.38 -1.08
CA GLU A 251 -19.19 17.97 -2.42
C GLU A 251 -17.93 18.75 -2.79
N MET A 252 -16.83 18.03 -2.97
CA MET A 252 -15.56 18.60 -3.39
C MET A 252 -15.24 18.10 -4.80
N SER A 253 -14.83 19.04 -5.65
CA SER A 253 -14.40 18.77 -7.01
C SER A 253 -12.93 19.18 -7.15
N GLU A 254 -12.04 18.21 -7.33
CA GLU A 254 -10.62 18.47 -7.63
C GLU A 254 -10.32 18.00 -9.06
N GLU A 255 -9.78 18.90 -9.87
CA GLU A 255 -9.28 18.54 -11.19
C GLU A 255 -8.08 17.60 -11.06
N SER A 256 -8.07 16.52 -11.83
CA SER A 256 -7.03 15.51 -11.83
C SER A 256 -6.90 14.93 -13.23
N TYR A 257 -5.69 14.54 -13.59
CA TYR A 257 -5.50 13.60 -14.69
C TYR A 257 -5.92 12.22 -14.22
N PHE A 258 -6.60 11.48 -15.09
CA PHE A 258 -7.05 10.12 -14.87
C PHE A 258 -6.45 9.19 -15.91
N PHE A 259 -5.98 8.04 -15.44
CA PHE A 259 -5.59 6.92 -16.27
C PHE A 259 -6.78 6.00 -16.49
N ARG A 260 -7.03 5.63 -17.75
CA ARG A 260 -8.11 4.74 -18.21
C ARG A 260 -7.90 3.28 -17.80
N MET A 261 -7.83 3.02 -16.50
CA MET A 261 -7.57 1.70 -15.94
C MET A 261 -8.64 0.68 -16.36
N GLY A 262 -9.91 1.10 -16.46
CA GLY A 262 -11.01 0.22 -16.89
C GLY A 262 -10.80 -0.40 -18.27
N LYS A 263 -10.15 0.33 -19.19
CA LYS A 263 -9.79 -0.14 -20.55
C LYS A 263 -8.91 -1.40 -20.55
N TYR A 264 -8.18 -1.64 -19.46
CA TYR A 264 -7.19 -2.72 -19.35
C TYR A 264 -7.69 -3.94 -18.57
N GLN A 265 -8.88 -3.88 -17.96
CA GLN A 265 -9.39 -4.93 -17.07
C GLN A 265 -9.43 -6.31 -17.73
N GLN A 266 -10.05 -6.45 -18.91
CA GLN A 266 -10.18 -7.76 -19.56
C GLN A 266 -8.80 -8.34 -19.91
N LYS A 267 -7.89 -7.51 -20.41
CA LYS A 267 -6.51 -7.93 -20.74
C LYS A 267 -5.77 -8.42 -19.49
N LEU A 268 -5.97 -7.78 -18.34
CA LEU A 268 -5.39 -8.20 -17.07
C LEU A 268 -5.97 -9.54 -16.61
N ILE A 269 -7.29 -9.71 -16.68
CA ILE A 269 -7.96 -10.97 -16.35
C ILE A 269 -7.43 -12.12 -17.22
N ASP A 270 -7.38 -11.91 -18.54
CA ASP A 270 -6.90 -12.91 -19.48
C ASP A 270 -5.44 -13.27 -19.22
N HIS A 271 -4.59 -12.26 -18.97
CA HIS A 271 -3.19 -12.49 -18.65
C HIS A 271 -3.03 -13.34 -17.38
N ILE A 272 -3.72 -12.99 -16.29
CA ILE A 272 -3.63 -13.73 -15.02
C ILE A 272 -4.15 -15.17 -15.17
N LYS A 273 -5.23 -15.39 -15.93
CA LYS A 273 -5.78 -16.73 -16.18
C LYS A 273 -4.86 -17.60 -17.05
N ASN A 274 -4.24 -17.00 -18.07
CA ASN A 274 -3.34 -17.71 -18.98
C ASN A 274 -1.94 -17.96 -18.40
N HIS A 275 -1.58 -17.30 -17.30
CA HIS A 275 -0.29 -17.44 -16.62
C HIS A 275 -0.50 -17.76 -15.13
N PRO A 276 -0.87 -19.00 -14.78
CA PRO A 276 -1.23 -19.37 -13.39
C PRO A 276 -0.08 -19.15 -12.39
N ASP A 277 1.17 -19.12 -12.85
CA ASP A 277 2.35 -18.89 -12.01
C ASP A 277 2.74 -17.43 -11.85
N PHE A 278 2.04 -16.50 -12.53
CA PHE A 278 2.37 -15.07 -12.53
C PHE A 278 2.23 -14.41 -11.13
N ILE A 279 1.28 -14.89 -10.32
CA ILE A 279 1.04 -14.39 -8.95
C ILE A 279 1.12 -15.58 -7.99
N LYS A 280 1.94 -15.44 -6.95
CA LYS A 280 2.13 -16.46 -5.91
C LYS A 280 2.03 -15.86 -4.50
N PRO A 281 1.61 -16.65 -3.49
CA PRO A 281 0.91 -17.93 -3.62
C PRO A 281 -0.46 -17.85 -4.33
N ASP A 282 -0.99 -19.00 -4.73
CA ASP A 282 -2.22 -19.15 -5.53
C ASP A 282 -3.42 -18.39 -4.95
N GLN A 283 -3.54 -18.38 -3.62
CA GLN A 283 -4.61 -17.66 -2.90
C GLN A 283 -4.67 -16.17 -3.26
N TYR A 284 -3.54 -15.49 -3.47
CA TYR A 284 -3.52 -14.08 -3.84
C TYR A 284 -3.92 -13.87 -5.30
N ARG A 285 -3.57 -14.81 -6.19
CA ARG A 285 -4.07 -14.81 -7.57
C ARG A 285 -5.59 -14.87 -7.58
N GLN A 286 -6.18 -15.77 -6.79
CA GLN A 286 -7.64 -15.92 -6.68
C GLN A 286 -8.30 -14.66 -6.12
N GLN A 287 -7.72 -14.05 -5.08
CA GLN A 287 -8.23 -12.79 -4.51
C GLN A 287 -8.20 -11.63 -5.50
N ILE A 288 -7.12 -11.51 -6.30
CA ILE A 288 -7.02 -10.48 -7.33
C ILE A 288 -8.06 -10.73 -8.43
N LEU A 289 -8.22 -11.98 -8.88
CA LEU A 289 -9.26 -12.32 -9.87
C LEU A 289 -10.67 -12.03 -9.36
N ALA A 290 -10.98 -12.36 -8.10
CA ALA A 290 -12.27 -12.05 -7.48
C ALA A 290 -12.51 -10.53 -7.44
N ARG A 291 -11.49 -9.73 -7.11
CA ARG A 291 -11.60 -8.26 -7.15
C ARG A 291 -11.83 -7.72 -8.57
N LEU A 292 -11.31 -8.38 -9.59
CA LEU A 292 -11.48 -8.02 -10.99
C LEU A 292 -12.84 -8.46 -11.57
N GLU A 293 -13.70 -9.12 -10.80
CA GLU A 293 -15.10 -9.33 -11.17
C GLU A 293 -15.89 -8.01 -11.15
N GLU A 294 -15.46 -7.05 -10.30
CA GLU A 294 -16.01 -5.70 -10.28
C GLU A 294 -15.34 -4.82 -11.34
N PRO A 295 -16.08 -3.93 -12.03
CA PRO A 295 -15.49 -2.97 -12.97
C PRO A 295 -14.44 -2.06 -12.32
N LEU A 296 -13.24 -2.01 -12.92
CA LEU A 296 -12.18 -1.10 -12.50
C LEU A 296 -12.56 0.34 -12.84
N ARG A 297 -12.61 1.19 -11.82
CA ARG A 297 -12.72 2.64 -11.98
C ARG A 297 -11.41 3.19 -12.54
N ASP A 298 -11.50 4.28 -13.30
CA ASP A 298 -10.31 4.99 -13.78
C ASP A 298 -9.55 5.62 -12.60
N LEU A 299 -8.22 5.62 -12.70
CA LEU A 299 -7.33 5.95 -11.59
C LEU A 299 -6.84 7.39 -11.72
N SER A 300 -7.10 8.22 -10.72
CA SER A 300 -6.46 9.54 -10.62
C SER A 300 -4.94 9.37 -10.53
N CYS A 301 -4.21 9.93 -11.50
CA CYS A 301 -2.77 9.79 -11.66
C CYS A 301 -2.00 11.12 -11.48
N SER A 302 -2.65 12.19 -11.05
CA SER A 302 -1.99 13.46 -10.69
C SER A 302 -2.55 14.08 -9.40
N ARG A 303 -1.84 15.07 -8.84
CA ARG A 303 -2.25 15.87 -7.68
C ARG A 303 -1.92 17.34 -7.89
N ARG A 304 -2.75 18.25 -7.35
CA ARG A 304 -2.48 19.70 -7.30
C ARG A 304 -2.18 20.20 -5.88
N THR A 305 -2.51 19.40 -4.87
CA THR A 305 -2.46 19.78 -3.45
C THR A 305 -1.05 19.93 -2.87
N PHE A 306 -0.01 19.48 -3.57
CA PHE A 306 1.38 19.61 -3.16
C PHE A 306 2.31 19.62 -4.37
N SER A 307 3.49 20.22 -4.22
CA SER A 307 4.50 20.37 -5.28
C SER A 307 5.67 19.38 -5.19
N TRP A 308 5.81 18.66 -4.06
CA TRP A 308 6.87 17.66 -3.90
C TRP A 308 6.52 16.34 -4.61
N GLY A 309 6.74 16.32 -5.92
CA GLY A 309 6.51 15.19 -6.82
C GLY A 309 7.08 15.44 -8.22
N ILE A 310 6.93 14.45 -9.12
CA ILE A 310 7.42 14.55 -10.49
C ILE A 310 6.50 15.48 -11.31
N PRO A 311 7.01 16.55 -11.95
CA PRO A 311 6.20 17.41 -12.80
C PRO A 311 5.63 16.68 -14.01
N ILE A 312 4.36 16.97 -14.35
CA ILE A 312 3.71 16.42 -15.54
C ILE A 312 4.10 17.23 -16.78
N PRO A 313 4.60 16.60 -17.86
CA PRO A 313 4.87 17.31 -19.10
C PRO A 313 3.62 18.00 -19.64
N GLY A 314 3.70 19.33 -19.82
CA GLY A 314 2.59 20.16 -20.33
C GLY A 314 1.57 20.63 -19.29
N SER A 315 1.84 20.47 -18.00
CA SER A 315 1.05 21.06 -16.91
C SER A 315 1.98 21.72 -15.89
N ASP A 316 1.64 22.95 -15.49
CA ASP A 316 2.46 23.76 -14.57
C ASP A 316 2.05 23.59 -13.09
N ASP A 317 0.92 22.93 -12.85
CA ASP A 317 0.23 22.91 -11.55
C ASP A 317 -0.12 21.50 -11.06
N HIS A 318 0.25 20.47 -11.80
CA HIS A 318 0.11 19.08 -11.38
C HIS A 318 1.46 18.36 -11.24
N VAL A 319 1.54 17.54 -10.21
CA VAL A 319 2.57 16.50 -10.07
C VAL A 319 1.97 15.12 -10.29
N MET A 320 2.77 14.18 -10.77
CA MET A 320 2.38 12.78 -10.91
C MET A 320 2.04 12.21 -9.53
N TYR A 321 0.95 11.44 -9.48
CA TYR A 321 0.57 10.71 -8.28
C TYR A 321 1.52 9.53 -8.07
N VAL A 322 1.69 9.14 -6.80
CA VAL A 322 2.68 8.16 -6.34
C VAL A 322 2.64 6.84 -7.11
N TRP A 323 1.48 6.37 -7.59
CA TRP A 323 1.44 5.11 -8.33
C TRP A 323 2.05 5.19 -9.73
N PHE A 324 2.00 6.35 -10.39
CA PHE A 324 2.63 6.53 -11.70
C PHE A 324 4.14 6.72 -11.57
N ASP A 325 4.56 7.38 -10.50
CA ASP A 325 5.94 7.59 -10.09
C ASP A 325 6.58 6.29 -9.58
N ALA A 326 6.17 5.82 -8.41
CA ALA A 326 6.79 4.71 -7.71
C ALA A 326 6.80 3.43 -8.53
N LEU A 327 5.73 3.04 -9.24
CA LEU A 327 5.75 1.80 -10.04
C LEU A 327 6.70 1.86 -11.24
N THR A 328 7.04 3.06 -11.74
CA THR A 328 7.98 3.24 -12.84
C THR A 328 9.43 3.00 -12.43
N ASN A 329 9.72 2.89 -11.13
CA ASN A 329 11.06 2.57 -10.62
C ASN A 329 11.59 1.26 -11.23
N TYR A 330 10.72 0.25 -11.39
CA TYR A 330 11.10 -1.06 -11.90
C TYR A 330 11.60 -1.03 -13.35
N VAL A 331 11.21 0.00 -14.12
CA VAL A 331 11.65 0.24 -15.50
C VAL A 331 12.87 1.19 -15.54
N SER A 332 13.02 2.02 -14.52
CA SER A 332 14.04 3.08 -14.47
C SER A 332 15.41 2.60 -13.97
N ALA A 333 15.40 1.58 -13.11
CA ALA A 333 16.59 0.94 -12.54
C ALA A 333 17.53 0.45 -13.66
#